data_AF-A0A101XQS0-F1
#
_entry.id   AF-A0A101XQS0-F1
#
_cell.length_a   1.000
_cell.length_b   1.000
_cell.length_c   1.000
_cell.angle_alpha   90.00
_cell.angle_beta   90.00
_cell.angle_gamma   90.00
#
_symmetry.space_group_name_H-M   'P 1'
#
loop_
_entity.id
_entity.type
_entity.pdbx_description
1 polymer ?
#
loop_
_entity_poly.entity_id
_entity_poly.type
_entity_poly.pdbx_seq_one_letter_code
_entity_poly.pdbx_strand_id
1 'polypeptide(L)' 'MNRIQVPRPVYEGLEAVRQSGAISMFDYGSVLQMTDLLNNKDAARWLRDHKREYLESVLYGIEPED' A
#
# COMPACT_ATOMS: atom_id res chain seq x y z
N MET A 1 -4.40 -8.15 -17.52
CA MET A 1 -3.56 -7.65 -16.40
C MET A 1 -4.35 -7.85 -15.14
N ASN A 2 -3.83 -8.62 -14.18
CA ASN A 2 -4.53 -8.90 -12.93
C ASN A 2 -4.07 -7.88 -11.88
N ARG A 3 -5.03 -7.32 -11.15
CA ARG A 3 -4.75 -6.46 -10.00
C ARG A 3 -4.12 -7.29 -8.88
N ILE A 4 -3.37 -6.63 -8.00
CA ILE A 4 -2.82 -7.26 -6.81
C ILE A 4 -3.91 -7.30 -5.74
N GLN A 5 -4.31 -8.51 -5.33
CA GLN A 5 -5.23 -8.69 -4.21
C GLN A 5 -4.46 -8.59 -2.89
N VAL A 6 -5.02 -7.87 -1.93
CA VAL A 6 -4.44 -7.72 -0.59
C VAL A 6 -5.50 -7.83 0.49
N PRO A 7 -5.14 -8.23 1.72
CA PRO A 7 -6.07 -8.22 2.84
C PRO A 7 -6.72 -6.84 3.01
N ARG A 8 -8.02 -6.81 3.35
CA ARG A 8 -8.78 -5.56 3.52
C ARG A 8 -8.09 -4.50 4.41
N PRO A 9 -7.48 -4.84 5.57
CA PRO A 9 -6.75 -3.86 6.38
C PRO A 9 -5.53 -3.24 5.68
N VAL A 10 -4.87 -4.00 4.80
CA VAL A 10 -3.75 -3.50 3.98
C VAL A 10 -4.29 -2.52 2.94
N TYR A 11 -5.38 -2.88 2.26
CA TYR A 11 -6.02 -2.01 1.28
C TYR A 11 -6.43 -0.67 1.90
N GLU A 12 -7.12 -0.70 3.03
CA GLU A 12 -7.55 0.49 3.76
C GLU A 12 -6.37 1.36 4.20
N GLY A 13 -5.29 0.74 4.69
CA GLY A 13 -4.08 1.46 5.08
C GLY A 13 -3.38 2.14 3.90
N LEU A 14 -3.30 1.49 2.74
CA LEU A 14 -2.73 2.07 1.53
C LEU A 14 -3.63 3.14 0.92
N GLU A 15 -4.94 2.97 0.98
CA GLU A 15 -5.91 3.99 0.56
C GLU A 15 -5.84 5.24 1.45
N ALA A 16 -5.68 5.09 2.77
CA ALA A 16 -5.47 6.22 3.67
C ALA A 16 -4.22 7.02 3.29
N VAL A 17 -3.12 6.35 2.96
CA VAL A 17 -1.90 7.01 2.44
C VAL A 17 -2.19 7.72 1.13
N ARG A 18 -2.85 7.05 0.17
CA ARG A 18 -3.19 7.64 -1.14
C ARG A 18 -4.07 8.88 -1.00
N GLN A 19 -5.09 8.82 -0.16
CA GLN A 19 -6.05 9.90 0.08
C GLN A 19 -5.43 11.08 0.83
N SER A 20 -4.33 10.86 1.57
CA SER A 20 -3.61 11.97 2.21
C SER A 20 -3.04 12.97 1.19
N GLY A 21 -2.74 12.53 -0.04
CA GLY A 21 -2.11 13.35 -1.08
C GLY A 21 -0.72 13.88 -0.71
N ALA A 22 -0.15 13.48 0.43
CA ALA A 22 1.08 14.05 0.98
C ALA A 22 2.34 13.53 0.30
N ILE A 23 2.27 12.32 -0.29
CA ILE A 23 3.40 11.63 -0.89
C ILE A 23 3.02 10.96 -2.21
N SER A 24 4.02 10.69 -3.03
CA SER A 24 3.84 9.90 -4.25
C SER A 24 3.74 8.42 -3.90
N MET A 25 2.74 7.72 -4.46
CA MET A 25 2.63 6.26 -4.35
C MET A 25 3.74 5.52 -5.12
N PHE A 26 4.52 6.21 -5.97
CA PHE A 26 5.71 5.63 -6.60
C PHE A 26 6.92 5.61 -5.66
N ASP A 27 6.91 6.40 -4.59
CA ASP A 27 7.97 6.41 -3.60
C ASP A 27 7.67 5.43 -2.47
N TYR A 28 8.09 4.18 -2.68
CA TYR A 28 7.97 3.10 -1.70
C TYR A 28 8.52 3.47 -0.31
N GLY A 29 9.63 4.20 -0.25
CA GLY A 29 10.24 4.57 1.03
C GLY A 29 9.35 5.52 1.83
N SER A 30 8.84 6.55 1.15
CA SER A 30 7.88 7.49 1.74
C SER A 30 6.57 6.81 2.12
N VAL A 31 6.07 5.88 1.29
CA VAL A 31 4.82 5.14 1.57
C VAL A 31 4.97 4.26 2.82
N LEU A 32 6.06 3.52 2.94
CA LEU A 32 6.32 2.71 4.13
C LEU A 32 6.39 3.58 5.39
N GLN A 33 7.12 4.70 5.33
CA GLN A 33 7.20 5.64 6.45
C GLN A 33 5.82 6.22 6.81
N MET A 34 5.01 6.58 5.81
CA MET A 34 3.67 7.13 6.04
C MET A 34 2.73 6.08 6.66
N THR A 35 2.83 4.81 6.26
CA THR A 35 2.03 3.75 6.91
C THR A 35 2.38 3.57 8.39
N ASP A 36 3.66 3.70 8.75
CA ASP A 36 4.09 3.68 10.15
C ASP A 36 3.57 4.92 10.92
N LEU A 37 3.62 6.11 10.31
CA LEU A 37 3.11 7.36 10.90
C LEU A 37 1.59 7.35 11.13
N LEU A 38 0.84 6.75 10.22
CA LEU A 38 -0.61 6.57 10.34
C LEU A 38 -0.99 5.41 11.26
N ASN A 39 -0.01 4.71 11.86
CA ASN A 39 -0.20 3.53 12.69
C ASN A 39 -0.94 2.38 11.96
N ASN A 40 -0.81 2.31 10.63
CA ASN A 40 -1.38 1.25 9.79
C ASN A 40 -0.42 0.06 9.73
N LYS A 41 -0.33 -0.68 10.85
CA LYS A 41 0.65 -1.76 11.03
C LYS A 41 0.52 -2.90 10.03
N ASP A 42 -0.69 -3.23 9.61
CA ASP A 42 -0.92 -4.28 8.61
C ASP A 42 -0.35 -3.90 7.25
N ALA A 43 -0.61 -2.67 6.80
CA ALA A 43 -0.05 -2.16 5.56
C ALA A 43 1.47 -2.03 5.62
N ALA A 44 2.02 -1.50 6.73
CA ALA A 44 3.46 -1.38 6.91
C ALA A 44 4.16 -2.75 6.88
N ARG A 45 3.58 -3.77 7.53
CA ARG A 45 4.08 -5.14 7.49
C ARG A 45 4.01 -5.71 6.08
N TRP A 46 2.85 -5.61 5.43
CA TRP A 46 2.66 -6.13 4.08
C TRP A 46 3.64 -5.51 3.09
N LEU A 47 3.86 -4.20 3.14
CA LEU A 47 4.83 -3.49 2.29
C LEU A 47 6.26 -4.00 2.47
N ARG A 48 6.68 -4.36 3.70
CA ARG A 48 8.01 -4.92 3.97
C ARG A 48 8.17 -6.31 3.37
N ASP A 49 7.11 -7.12 3.44
CA ASP A 49 7.10 -8.51 2.99
C ASP A 49 6.87 -8.62 1.46
N HIS A 50 6.19 -7.65 0.84
CA HIS A 50 5.66 -7.72 -0.54
C HIS A 50 6.04 -6.48 -1.39
N LYS A 51 7.30 -6.04 -1.29
CA LYS A 51 7.77 -4.83 -1.99
C LYS A 51 7.54 -4.87 -3.50
N ARG A 52 7.77 -6.03 -4.14
CA ARG A 52 7.65 -6.16 -5.60
C ARG A 52 6.19 -6.03 -6.02
N GLU A 53 5.31 -6.76 -5.34
CA GLU A 53 3.86 -6.75 -5.56
C GLU A 53 3.30 -5.34 -5.35
N TYR A 54 3.79 -4.60 -4.35
CA TYR A 54 3.44 -3.20 -4.20
C TYR A 54 3.82 -2.37 -5.42
N LEU A 55 5.07 -2.44 -5.90
CA LEU A 55 5.53 -1.67 -7.05
C LEU A 55 4.75 -2.01 -8.32
N GLU A 56 4.39 -3.28 -8.51
CA GLU A 56 3.50 -3.71 -9.60
C GLU A 56 2.08 -3.14 -9.44
N SER A 57 1.55 -3.13 -8.21
CA SER A 57 0.22 -2.58 -7.91
C SER A 57 0.10 -1.08 -8.17
N VAL A 58 1.21 -0.32 -8.06
CA VAL A 58 1.22 1.11 -8.40
C VAL A 58 0.95 1.32 -9.89
N LEU A 59 1.34 0.35 -10.75
CA LEU A 59 1.11 0.40 -12.19
C LEU A 59 -0.23 -0.23 -12.59
N TYR A 60 -0.63 -1.32 -11.94
CA TYR A 60 -1.74 -2.16 -12.39
C TYR A 60 -2.99 -2.09 -11.50
N GLY A 61 -2.88 -1.44 -10.35
CA GLY A 61 -3.93 -1.32 -9.36
C GLY A 61 -3.87 -2.40 -8.27
N ILE A 62 -4.50 -2.08 -7.15
CA ILE A 62 -4.65 -2.94 -5.98
C ILE A 62 -6.15 -3.10 -5.68
N GLU A 63 -6.55 -4.25 -5.15
CA GLU A 63 -7.93 -4.51 -4.73
C GLU A 63 -7.97 -5.31 -3.44
N PRO A 64 -8.98 -5.11 -2.58
CA PRO A 64 -9.13 -5.90 -1.36
C PRO A 64 -9.56 -7.33 -1.71
N GLU A 65 -9.04 -8.30 -0.96
CA GLU A 65 -9.59 -9.65 -0.90
C GLU A 65 -11.07 -9.60 -0.46
N ASP A 66 -11.87 -10.54 -0.97
CA ASP A 66 -13.30 -10.69 -0.67
C ASP A 66 -13.58 -10.94 0.81
#